data_AF-A0A6P1M3G3-F1
#
_entry.id   AF-A0A6P1M3G3-F1
#
_cell.length_a   1.000
_cell.length_b   1.000
_cell.length_c   1.000
_cell.angle_alpha   90.00
_cell.angle_beta   90.00
_cell.angle_gamma   90.00
#
_symmetry.space_group_name_H-M   'P 1'
#
loop_
_entity.id
_entity.type
_entity.pdbx_description
1 polymer ?
#
loop_
_entity_poly.entity_id
_entity_poly.type
_entity_poly.pdbx_seq_one_letter_code
_entity_poly.pdbx_strand_id
1 'polypeptide(L)'
;MKKLINKTNGLIKGAPTAVFVSALVHLGVLLIAGGLVVFTIVQKQEKKFEPPPAVKRPKMELKKPKVKVKKWVRPQAAQRISSKNVQSMTGIQLPETTGMTEGLGKGFDGFELMPDPAALTLLGSKRSMAVGNDWEGTFYSLSLDRRGKQTDDSYERILHNFFESGWNPRSLAHYYRWPQNLYTTFVYLPTVPFEQIPRSFGIPDNLNTEQWLVHYTGKIKSQSGGKYRLWGRGLAVLAVRINKVEVGFFGWRALRDKITDWRSSADESYEYYQGRSATIVGDWFELEPDVPVEIDIVFGDFNGYDSQATLCVQEAGTYYPKNRDNGPILPVFKTAQVPKHLIEKLEYLTVAGDQNFESDLIFNVY
;
A
#
# COMPACT_ATOMS: atom_id res chain seq x y z
N MET A 1 74.16 25.94 -44.62
CA MET A 1 73.36 24.83 -44.03
C MET A 1 72.17 25.44 -43.28
N LYS A 2 70.95 24.94 -43.57
CA LYS A 2 69.69 24.85 -42.77
C LYS A 2 69.47 25.89 -41.64
N LYS A 3 68.32 26.55 -41.44
CA LYS A 3 66.91 26.17 -41.67
C LYS A 3 65.98 27.40 -41.50
N LEU A 4 64.77 27.29 -42.04
CA LEU A 4 63.70 28.29 -42.18
C LEU A 4 63.21 28.91 -40.86
N ILE A 5 62.87 30.21 -40.92
CA ILE A 5 61.86 30.87 -40.09
C ILE A 5 60.86 31.52 -41.04
N ASN A 6 59.64 30.97 -41.13
CA ASN A 6 58.50 31.64 -41.75
C ASN A 6 57.55 32.12 -40.65
N LYS A 7 57.35 33.44 -40.60
CA LYS A 7 56.35 34.11 -39.76
C LYS A 7 54.95 33.77 -40.25
N THR A 8 54.08 33.47 -39.29
CA THR A 8 52.64 33.37 -39.38
C THR A 8 52.01 34.70 -39.79
N ASN A 9 51.13 34.69 -40.78
CA ASN A 9 50.10 35.71 -40.98
C ASN A 9 48.85 35.01 -41.53
N GLY A 10 48.01 34.54 -40.61
CA GLY A 10 46.69 33.96 -40.90
C GLY A 10 45.66 34.53 -39.95
N LEU A 11 45.33 35.82 -40.10
CA LEU A 11 44.21 36.46 -39.44
C LEU A 11 42.92 36.15 -40.22
N ILE A 12 42.10 35.30 -39.60
CA ILE A 12 40.63 35.29 -39.54
C ILE A 12 39.91 35.86 -40.78
N LYS A 13 39.44 34.96 -41.66
CA LYS A 13 38.37 35.27 -42.61
C LYS A 13 37.01 34.99 -41.94
N GLY A 14 36.14 35.99 -42.03
CA GLY A 14 34.95 36.16 -41.19
C GLY A 14 33.91 35.05 -41.28
N ALA A 15 33.21 34.86 -40.16
CA ALA A 15 32.02 34.02 -40.10
C ALA A 15 30.98 34.56 -41.10
N PRO A 16 30.31 33.68 -41.88
CA PRO A 16 29.32 34.10 -42.85
C PRO A 16 28.19 34.83 -42.13
N THR A 17 27.72 35.93 -42.72
CA THR A 17 26.68 36.84 -42.22
C THR A 17 25.42 36.11 -41.73
N ALA A 18 25.14 34.93 -42.30
CA ALA A 18 24.06 34.04 -41.88
C ALA A 18 24.17 33.54 -40.42
N VAL A 19 25.38 33.35 -39.89
CA VAL A 19 25.60 32.90 -38.50
C VAL A 19 25.23 34.00 -37.52
N PHE A 20 25.56 35.26 -37.83
CA PHE A 20 25.19 36.40 -37.00
C PHE A 20 23.68 36.66 -37.01
N VAL A 21 23.04 36.55 -38.17
CA VAL A 21 21.58 36.66 -38.29
C VAL A 21 20.88 35.54 -37.51
N SER A 22 21.36 34.30 -37.65
CA SER A 22 20.82 33.17 -36.90
C SER A 22 20.99 33.34 -35.38
N ALA A 23 22.16 33.80 -34.93
CA ALA A 23 22.41 34.06 -33.52
C ALA A 23 21.48 35.15 -32.97
N LEU A 24 21.23 36.23 -33.73
CA LEU A 24 20.30 37.29 -33.33
C LEU A 24 18.85 36.78 -33.24
N VAL A 25 18.42 35.94 -34.17
CA VAL A 25 17.06 35.35 -34.13
C VAL A 25 16.90 34.45 -32.90
N HIS A 26 17.87 33.58 -32.60
CA HIS A 26 17.79 32.71 -31.42
C HIS A 26 17.82 33.51 -30.11
N LEU A 27 18.60 34.59 -30.05
CA LEU A 27 18.67 35.45 -28.89
C LEU A 27 17.37 36.24 -28.69
N GLY A 28 16.72 36.67 -29.79
CA GLY A 28 15.39 37.28 -29.76
C GLY A 28 14.31 36.31 -29.26
N VAL A 29 14.32 35.06 -29.71
CA VAL A 29 13.38 34.02 -29.24
C VAL A 29 13.59 33.72 -27.76
N LEU A 30 14.84 33.63 -27.28
CA LEU A 30 15.15 33.43 -25.87
C LEU A 30 14.67 34.59 -24.98
N LEU A 31 14.81 35.84 -25.44
CA LEU A 31 14.32 37.00 -24.70
C LEU A 31 12.79 37.06 -24.63
N ILE A 32 12.10 36.69 -25.71
CA ILE A 32 10.64 36.62 -25.74
C ILE A 32 10.14 35.49 -24.83
N ALA A 33 10.78 34.31 -24.89
CA ALA A 33 10.44 33.18 -24.03
C ALA A 33 10.72 33.49 -22.54
N GLY A 34 11.82 34.16 -22.22
CA GLY A 34 12.14 34.59 -20.86
C GLY A 34 11.21 35.68 -20.33
N GLY A 35 10.73 36.59 -21.19
CA GLY A 35 9.84 37.68 -20.82
C GLY A 35 8.37 37.27 -20.59
N LEU A 36 7.92 36.17 -21.21
CA LEU A 36 6.54 35.67 -21.07
C LEU A 36 6.34 34.71 -19.87
N VAL A 37 7.42 34.27 -19.21
CA VAL A 37 7.30 33.55 -17.94
C VAL A 37 7.08 34.57 -16.82
N VAL A 38 5.82 34.95 -16.63
CA VAL A 38 5.38 35.68 -15.44
C VAL A 38 5.61 34.77 -14.23
N PHE A 39 6.71 35.00 -13.52
CA PHE A 39 6.91 34.44 -12.18
C PHE A 39 5.88 35.09 -11.24
N THR A 40 4.68 34.52 -11.15
CA THR A 40 3.81 34.78 -10.00
C THR A 40 4.44 34.09 -8.79
N ILE A 41 5.40 34.77 -8.17
CA ILE A 41 5.90 34.39 -6.84
C ILE A 41 4.75 34.67 -5.88
N VAL A 42 3.92 33.64 -5.62
CA VAL A 42 2.96 33.67 -4.52
C VAL A 42 3.78 33.65 -3.24
N GLN A 43 4.07 34.84 -2.70
CA GLN A 43 4.62 34.95 -1.36
C GLN A 43 3.55 34.42 -0.39
N LYS A 44 3.71 33.16 0.02
CA LYS A 44 2.88 32.57 1.07
C LYS A 44 3.09 33.41 2.33
N GLN A 45 2.08 34.20 2.71
CA GLN A 45 2.12 34.93 3.98
C GLN A 45 2.29 33.91 5.11
N GLU A 46 3.39 34.01 5.85
CA GLU A 46 3.60 33.24 7.06
C GLU A 46 2.49 33.59 8.06
N LYS A 47 1.56 32.65 8.27
CA LYS A 47 0.56 32.77 9.34
C LYS A 47 1.28 32.63 10.68
N LYS A 48 1.55 33.75 11.34
CA LYS A 48 1.93 33.76 12.75
C LYS A 48 0.76 33.22 13.57
N PHE A 49 0.96 32.06 14.17
CA PHE A 49 -0.02 31.46 15.07
C PHE A 49 0.03 32.21 16.40
N GLU A 50 -0.97 33.04 16.66
CA GLU A 50 -1.20 33.57 18.00
C GLU A 50 -1.98 32.50 18.80
N PRO A 51 -1.37 31.90 19.84
CA PRO A 51 -2.09 30.95 20.65
C PRO A 51 -3.28 31.65 21.33
N PRO A 52 -4.49 31.05 21.31
CA PRO A 52 -5.64 31.66 21.95
C PRO A 52 -5.36 31.89 23.44
N PRO A 53 -5.79 33.03 24.02
CA PRO A 53 -5.55 33.33 25.43
C PRO A 53 -6.11 32.21 26.31
N ALA A 54 -5.31 31.76 27.28
CA ALA A 54 -5.65 30.64 28.13
C ALA A 54 -6.97 30.92 28.88
N VAL A 55 -8.03 30.22 28.46
CA VAL A 55 -9.34 30.29 29.10
C VAL A 55 -9.21 29.73 30.51
N LYS A 56 -9.31 30.59 31.53
CA LYS A 56 -9.33 30.17 32.94
C LYS A 56 -10.64 29.42 33.20
N ARG A 57 -10.59 28.09 33.10
CA ARG A 57 -11.70 27.22 33.45
C ARG A 57 -11.99 27.35 34.96
N PRO A 58 -13.25 27.61 35.37
CA PRO A 58 -13.61 27.56 36.77
C PRO A 58 -13.38 26.13 37.30
N LYS A 59 -12.50 25.97 38.30
CA LYS A 59 -12.35 24.69 39.00
C LYS A 59 -13.54 24.53 39.95
N MET A 60 -14.45 23.63 39.62
CA MET A 60 -15.53 23.23 40.51
C MET A 60 -14.98 22.28 41.59
N GLU A 61 -15.19 22.60 42.87
CA GLU A 61 -14.88 21.68 43.96
C GLU A 61 -15.91 20.55 44.00
N LEU A 62 -15.49 19.34 43.61
CA LEU A 62 -16.32 18.15 43.61
C LEU A 62 -16.60 17.70 45.05
N LYS A 63 -17.84 17.88 45.54
CA LYS A 63 -18.30 17.18 46.74
C LYS A 63 -18.45 15.70 46.41
N LYS A 64 -17.60 14.87 47.02
CA LYS A 64 -17.66 13.40 46.86
C LYS A 64 -19.00 12.86 47.38
N PRO A 65 -19.77 12.12 46.58
CA PRO A 65 -20.97 11.45 47.05
C PRO A 65 -20.60 10.34 48.05
N LYS A 66 -21.17 10.36 49.27
CA LYS A 66 -21.06 9.25 50.21
C LYS A 66 -22.04 8.15 49.80
N VAL A 67 -21.62 7.28 48.88
CA VAL A 67 -22.39 6.09 48.52
C VAL A 67 -22.16 5.00 49.57
N LYS A 68 -23.23 4.54 50.23
CA LYS A 68 -23.18 3.35 51.09
C LYS A 68 -23.11 2.11 50.19
N VAL A 69 -21.91 1.57 50.03
CA VAL A 69 -21.69 0.31 49.30
C VAL A 69 -22.32 -0.83 50.10
N LYS A 70 -23.33 -1.51 49.53
CA LYS A 70 -23.77 -2.81 50.06
C LYS A 70 -22.67 -3.84 49.78
N LYS A 71 -22.33 -4.63 50.82
CA LYS A 71 -21.30 -5.67 50.78
C LYS A 71 -21.40 -6.52 49.50
N TRP A 72 -20.25 -6.67 48.84
CA TRP A 72 -20.04 -7.62 47.75
C TRP A 72 -20.41 -9.05 48.21
N VAL A 73 -21.30 -9.69 47.47
CA VAL A 73 -21.46 -11.15 47.50
C VAL A 73 -20.36 -11.71 46.58
N ARG A 74 -19.45 -12.52 47.12
CA ARG A 74 -18.44 -13.22 46.31
C ARG A 74 -19.16 -14.13 45.31
N PRO A 75 -18.83 -14.12 44.01
CA PRO A 75 -19.33 -15.13 43.09
C PRO A 75 -18.81 -16.51 43.53
N GLN A 76 -19.69 -17.50 43.51
CA GLN A 76 -19.36 -18.89 43.81
C GLN A 76 -18.37 -19.39 42.74
N ALA A 77 -17.24 -19.96 43.16
CA ALA A 77 -16.25 -20.50 42.24
C ALA A 77 -16.88 -21.59 41.36
N ALA A 78 -16.74 -21.45 40.05
CA ALA A 78 -17.20 -22.44 39.09
C ALA A 78 -16.51 -23.79 39.37
N GLN A 79 -17.30 -24.85 39.59
CA GLN A 79 -16.77 -26.19 39.72
C GLN A 79 -16.23 -26.65 38.36
N ARG A 80 -14.92 -26.89 38.32
CA ARG A 80 -14.19 -27.40 37.17
C ARG A 80 -14.60 -28.85 36.95
N ILE A 81 -15.29 -29.14 35.85
CA ILE A 81 -15.55 -30.52 35.42
C ILE A 81 -14.22 -31.12 34.98
N SER A 82 -13.73 -32.12 35.72
CA SER A 82 -12.55 -32.90 35.34
C SER A 82 -12.97 -34.06 34.44
N SER A 83 -12.75 -33.92 33.13
CA SER A 83 -12.68 -35.09 32.25
C SER A 83 -11.31 -35.75 32.44
N LYS A 84 -11.34 -37.01 32.86
CA LYS A 84 -10.16 -37.87 33.01
C LYS A 84 -9.41 -38.04 31.68
N ASN A 85 -8.08 -38.13 31.82
CA ASN A 85 -7.08 -38.71 30.90
C ASN A 85 -6.77 -37.98 29.58
N VAL A 86 -5.68 -37.21 29.58
CA VAL A 86 -4.61 -37.36 28.58
C VAL A 86 -3.26 -37.35 29.31
N GLN A 87 -2.39 -38.26 28.89
CA GLN A 87 -1.14 -38.66 29.51
C GLN A 87 -0.09 -37.53 29.62
N SER A 88 0.83 -37.76 30.57
CA SER A 88 2.07 -37.05 30.89
C SER A 88 2.72 -36.22 29.78
N MET A 89 2.95 -34.94 30.07
CA MET A 89 4.11 -34.20 29.57
C MET A 89 4.75 -33.49 30.77
N THR A 90 6.05 -33.73 30.93
CA THR A 90 6.90 -33.30 32.05
C THR A 90 7.01 -31.78 32.17
N GLY A 91 7.05 -31.31 33.42
CA GLY A 91 6.93 -29.91 33.81
C GLY A 91 8.08 -29.01 33.39
N ILE A 92 7.70 -27.81 32.95
CA ILE A 92 8.55 -26.62 32.92
C ILE A 92 8.13 -25.78 34.13
N GLN A 93 8.95 -25.76 35.17
CA GLN A 93 8.82 -24.83 36.29
C GLN A 93 9.36 -23.47 35.85
N LEU A 94 8.50 -22.45 35.86
CA LEU A 94 8.93 -21.06 35.81
C LEU A 94 9.24 -20.59 37.24
N PRO A 95 10.38 -19.92 37.48
CA PRO A 95 10.68 -19.37 38.80
C PRO A 95 9.78 -18.17 39.09
N GLU A 96 9.25 -18.10 40.31
CA GLU A 96 8.56 -16.91 40.82
C GLU A 96 9.58 -15.78 41.04
N THR A 97 9.57 -14.76 40.18
CA THR A 97 10.25 -13.49 40.47
C THR A 97 9.33 -12.60 41.28
N THR A 98 9.49 -12.67 42.60
CA THR A 98 9.06 -11.64 43.53
C THR A 98 9.88 -10.36 43.32
N GLY A 99 9.20 -9.21 43.30
CA GLY A 99 9.77 -7.96 43.76
C GLY A 99 9.92 -6.85 42.72
N MET A 100 8.95 -5.94 42.73
CA MET A 100 9.11 -4.46 42.82
C MET A 100 7.97 -3.77 42.06
N THR A 101 6.78 -3.90 42.61
CA THR A 101 5.67 -2.98 42.38
C THR A 101 5.89 -1.75 43.27
N GLU A 102 6.69 -0.79 42.83
CA GLU A 102 6.65 0.55 43.42
C GLU A 102 7.09 1.60 42.40
N GLY A 103 6.11 2.40 41.97
CA GLY A 103 6.35 3.59 41.16
C GLY A 103 6.09 3.43 39.67
N LEU A 104 4.82 3.31 39.28
CA LEU A 104 4.25 3.87 38.04
C LEU A 104 2.72 3.74 38.08
N GLY A 105 2.12 4.41 39.06
CA GLY A 105 0.69 4.65 39.06
C GLY A 105 0.36 5.77 38.09
N LYS A 106 -0.13 5.43 36.89
CA LYS A 106 -1.43 5.84 36.34
C LYS A 106 -1.43 5.85 34.80
N GLY A 107 -2.11 4.84 34.24
CA GLY A 107 -2.85 4.95 33.00
C GLY A 107 -2.12 4.46 31.77
N PHE A 108 -2.06 3.14 31.57
CA PHE A 108 -2.11 2.45 30.27
C PHE A 108 -2.45 0.98 30.58
N ASP A 109 -3.74 0.69 30.67
CA ASP A 109 -4.26 -0.67 30.68
C ASP A 109 -4.58 -1.02 29.22
N GLY A 110 -3.73 -1.83 28.63
CA GLY A 110 -3.71 -2.10 27.20
C GLY A 110 -2.35 -2.60 26.72
N PHE A 111 -1.79 -3.61 27.39
CA PHE A 111 -0.82 -4.48 26.73
C PHE A 111 -1.58 -5.28 25.66
N GLU A 112 -1.93 -4.63 24.55
CA GLU A 112 -2.16 -5.34 23.30
C GLU A 112 -0.84 -6.03 22.96
N LEU A 113 -0.89 -7.36 22.88
CA LEU A 113 0.14 -8.16 22.23
C LEU A 113 0.25 -7.66 20.78
N MET A 114 1.08 -6.65 20.52
CA MET A 114 1.49 -6.33 19.16
C MET A 114 2.01 -7.63 18.54
N PRO A 115 1.48 -8.07 17.39
CA PRO A 115 1.96 -9.30 16.78
C PRO A 115 3.45 -9.19 16.52
N ASP A 116 4.15 -10.30 16.68
CA ASP A 116 5.56 -10.41 16.33
C ASP A 116 5.76 -9.92 14.88
N PRO A 117 6.50 -8.82 14.65
CA PRO A 117 6.78 -8.32 13.31
C PRO A 117 7.37 -9.39 12.40
N ALA A 118 8.12 -10.36 12.94
CA ALA A 118 8.71 -11.46 12.18
C ALA A 118 7.66 -12.43 11.60
N ALA A 119 6.41 -12.38 12.06
CA ALA A 119 5.30 -13.17 11.52
C ALA A 119 4.64 -12.54 10.28
N LEU A 120 5.03 -11.32 9.89
CA LEU A 120 4.50 -10.65 8.70
C LEU A 120 5.13 -11.24 7.43
N THR A 121 4.29 -11.66 6.49
CA THR A 121 4.72 -12.09 5.16
C THR A 121 4.52 -10.97 4.13
N LEU A 122 4.92 -11.19 2.87
CA LEU A 122 4.66 -10.26 1.77
C LEU A 122 3.16 -10.05 1.49
N LEU A 123 2.29 -10.95 1.96
CA LEU A 123 0.84 -10.91 1.79
C LEU A 123 0.10 -10.47 3.06
N GLY A 124 0.83 -10.13 4.11
CA GLY A 124 0.25 -9.86 5.42
C GLY A 124 0.50 -10.98 6.43
N SER A 125 -0.25 -10.95 7.51
CA SER A 125 -0.13 -11.84 8.65
C SER A 125 -1.47 -12.52 8.95
N LYS A 126 -1.44 -13.61 9.72
CA LYS A 126 -2.65 -14.30 10.16
C LYS A 126 -3.39 -13.57 11.31
N ARG A 127 -2.85 -12.45 11.79
CA ARG A 127 -3.37 -11.64 12.91
C ARG A 127 -3.13 -10.16 12.63
N SER A 128 -4.14 -9.32 12.81
CA SER A 128 -4.06 -7.86 12.69
C SER A 128 -2.78 -7.30 13.32
N MET A 129 -1.92 -6.68 12.50
CA MET A 129 -0.59 -6.18 12.89
C MET A 129 -0.58 -4.73 13.31
N ALA A 130 -1.51 -3.96 12.79
CA ALA A 130 -1.72 -2.58 13.15
C ALA A 130 -3.20 -2.44 13.46
N VAL A 131 -3.56 -2.60 14.74
CA VAL A 131 -4.95 -2.62 15.20
C VAL A 131 -5.70 -1.44 14.58
N GLY A 132 -6.58 -1.78 13.64
CA GLY A 132 -7.39 -0.83 12.90
C GLY A 132 -6.85 -0.35 11.55
N ASN A 133 -5.54 -0.38 11.29
CA ASN A 133 -4.98 0.02 10.00
C ASN A 133 -4.91 -1.11 8.96
N ASP A 134 -5.18 -2.35 9.36
CA ASP A 134 -5.14 -3.50 8.44
C ASP A 134 -6.33 -3.55 7.48
N TRP A 135 -6.08 -4.01 6.27
CA TRP A 135 -7.09 -4.57 5.37
C TRP A 135 -7.22 -6.06 5.59
N GLU A 136 -8.47 -6.54 5.64
CA GLU A 136 -8.80 -7.94 5.86
C GLU A 136 -9.02 -8.65 4.52
N GLY A 137 -8.19 -9.65 4.25
CA GLY A 137 -8.15 -10.43 3.01
C GLY A 137 -8.84 -11.78 3.15
N THR A 138 -9.74 -12.08 2.23
CA THR A 138 -10.36 -13.40 2.05
C THR A 138 -9.77 -14.09 0.82
N PHE A 139 -9.25 -15.31 0.99
CA PHE A 139 -8.73 -16.12 -0.11
C PHE A 139 -9.80 -17.07 -0.66
N TYR A 140 -9.86 -17.16 -1.99
CA TYR A 140 -10.70 -18.07 -2.74
C TYR A 140 -9.82 -18.95 -3.64
N SER A 141 -9.99 -20.27 -3.55
CA SER A 141 -9.59 -21.16 -4.65
C SER A 141 -10.74 -21.22 -5.63
N LEU A 142 -10.51 -20.69 -6.84
CA LEU A 142 -11.46 -20.68 -7.94
C LEU A 142 -11.40 -21.97 -8.77
N SER A 143 -10.45 -22.85 -8.45
CA SER A 143 -10.31 -24.18 -9.05
C SER A 143 -11.21 -25.23 -8.39
N LEU A 144 -11.86 -24.86 -7.29
CA LEU A 144 -12.64 -25.76 -6.45
C LEU A 144 -14.01 -25.15 -6.14
N ASP A 145 -15.04 -25.98 -6.09
CA ASP A 145 -16.34 -25.62 -5.57
C ASP A 145 -16.28 -25.49 -4.03
N ARG A 146 -17.35 -24.97 -3.42
CA ARG A 146 -17.47 -24.79 -1.97
C ARG A 146 -17.33 -26.09 -1.15
N ARG A 147 -17.38 -27.27 -1.79
CA ARG A 147 -17.20 -28.58 -1.17
C ARG A 147 -15.79 -29.14 -1.36
N GLY A 148 -14.92 -28.41 -2.07
CA GLY A 148 -13.55 -28.81 -2.37
C GLY A 148 -13.43 -29.73 -3.59
N LYS A 149 -14.46 -29.83 -4.44
CA LYS A 149 -14.40 -30.59 -5.70
C LYS A 149 -13.90 -29.68 -6.82
N GLN A 150 -13.07 -30.20 -7.72
CA GLN A 150 -12.61 -29.44 -8.90
C GLN A 150 -13.77 -28.93 -9.76
N THR A 151 -13.59 -27.71 -10.27
CA THR A 151 -14.49 -27.05 -11.23
C THR A 151 -13.76 -26.83 -12.56
N ASP A 152 -14.52 -26.85 -13.65
CA ASP A 152 -14.02 -26.52 -15.00
C ASP A 152 -14.37 -25.06 -15.39
N ASP A 153 -14.70 -24.22 -14.39
CA ASP A 153 -15.06 -22.82 -14.61
C ASP A 153 -13.83 -22.03 -15.06
N SER A 154 -14.00 -21.21 -16.12
CA SER A 154 -12.90 -20.38 -16.60
C SER A 154 -12.70 -19.15 -15.71
N TYR A 155 -11.45 -18.85 -15.38
CA TYR A 155 -11.07 -17.67 -14.59
C TYR A 155 -11.73 -16.38 -15.08
N GLU A 156 -11.72 -16.18 -16.39
CA GLU A 156 -12.32 -15.04 -17.08
C GLU A 156 -13.83 -14.92 -16.78
N ARG A 157 -14.58 -16.02 -16.86
CA ARG A 157 -16.02 -16.02 -16.57
C ARG A 157 -16.28 -15.73 -15.09
N ILE A 158 -15.45 -16.27 -14.21
CA ILE A 158 -15.57 -16.05 -12.77
C ILE A 158 -15.39 -14.57 -12.45
N LEU A 159 -14.31 -13.97 -12.97
CA LEU A 159 -14.01 -12.57 -12.77
C LEU A 159 -15.04 -11.67 -13.43
N HIS A 160 -15.49 -11.96 -14.66
CA HIS A 160 -16.57 -11.22 -15.30
C HIS A 160 -17.79 -11.09 -14.38
N ASN A 161 -18.29 -12.23 -13.86
CA ASN A 161 -19.44 -12.24 -12.97
C ASN A 161 -19.16 -11.49 -11.65
N PHE A 162 -17.94 -11.59 -11.12
CA PHE A 162 -17.55 -10.85 -9.91
C PHE A 162 -17.57 -9.33 -10.14
N PHE A 163 -16.96 -8.87 -11.23
CA PHE A 163 -16.91 -7.45 -11.59
C PHE A 163 -18.31 -6.90 -11.93
N GLU A 164 -19.11 -7.62 -12.74
CA GLU A 164 -20.50 -7.26 -13.05
C GLU A 164 -21.39 -7.17 -11.80
N SER A 165 -21.16 -8.04 -10.81
CA SER A 165 -21.89 -8.01 -9.54
C SER A 165 -21.55 -6.81 -8.65
N GLY A 166 -20.66 -5.93 -9.10
CA GLY A 166 -20.14 -4.82 -8.33
C GLY A 166 -19.18 -5.28 -7.21
N TRP A 167 -18.38 -6.31 -7.48
CA TRP A 167 -17.43 -6.91 -6.53
C TRP A 167 -18.11 -7.53 -5.31
N ASN A 168 -19.31 -8.07 -5.50
CA ASN A 168 -20.05 -8.71 -4.42
C ASN A 168 -19.46 -10.10 -4.11
N PRO A 169 -18.94 -10.37 -2.89
CA PRO A 169 -18.35 -11.66 -2.55
C PRO A 169 -19.32 -12.85 -2.69
N ARG A 170 -20.65 -12.61 -2.74
CA ARG A 170 -21.64 -13.67 -3.00
C ARG A 170 -21.51 -14.28 -4.39
N SER A 171 -21.00 -13.55 -5.38
CA SER A 171 -20.69 -14.10 -6.71
C SER A 171 -19.63 -15.20 -6.65
N LEU A 172 -18.78 -15.19 -5.61
CA LEU A 172 -17.76 -16.20 -5.36
C LEU A 172 -18.22 -17.32 -4.42
N ALA A 173 -19.46 -17.31 -3.93
CA ALA A 173 -19.96 -18.28 -2.95
C ALA A 173 -20.05 -19.72 -3.48
N HIS A 174 -19.96 -19.91 -4.81
CA HIS A 174 -19.84 -21.22 -5.42
C HIS A 174 -18.47 -21.86 -5.18
N TYR A 175 -17.42 -21.05 -5.03
CA TYR A 175 -16.03 -21.49 -4.95
C TYR A 175 -15.56 -21.72 -3.51
N TYR A 176 -14.46 -22.46 -3.39
CA TYR A 176 -13.86 -22.77 -2.11
C TYR A 176 -13.24 -21.51 -1.48
N ARG A 177 -13.79 -21.10 -0.33
CA ARG A 177 -13.26 -20.01 0.50
C ARG A 177 -12.38 -20.59 1.61
N TRP A 178 -11.15 -20.12 1.72
CA TRP A 178 -10.29 -20.48 2.84
C TRP A 178 -10.79 -19.81 4.14
N PRO A 179 -10.88 -20.55 5.27
CA PRO A 179 -11.45 -20.01 6.51
C PRO A 179 -10.55 -19.00 7.24
N GLN A 180 -9.23 -19.05 7.01
CA GLN A 180 -8.28 -18.13 7.63
C GLN A 180 -8.11 -16.87 6.79
N ASN A 181 -8.36 -15.71 7.38
CA ASN A 181 -8.09 -14.42 6.75
C ASN A 181 -6.61 -14.04 6.89
N LEU A 182 -6.14 -13.16 6.01
CA LEU A 182 -4.89 -12.43 6.18
C LEU A 182 -5.17 -10.95 6.43
N TYR A 183 -4.29 -10.31 7.18
CA TYR A 183 -4.33 -8.89 7.48
C TYR A 183 -3.07 -8.25 6.90
N THR A 184 -3.22 -7.22 6.08
CA THR A 184 -2.08 -6.48 5.51
C THR A 184 -2.30 -4.98 5.59
N THR A 185 -1.21 -4.24 5.67
CA THR A 185 -1.22 -2.77 5.66
C THR A 185 -0.59 -2.21 4.38
N PHE A 186 -0.18 -3.04 3.43
CA PHE A 186 0.40 -2.61 2.18
C PHE A 186 0.16 -3.67 1.08
N VAL A 187 0.23 -3.24 -0.18
CA VAL A 187 0.19 -4.15 -1.34
C VAL A 187 1.47 -4.00 -2.12
N TYR A 188 2.42 -4.89 -1.84
CA TYR A 188 3.67 -4.97 -2.58
C TYR A 188 4.20 -6.41 -2.61
N LEU A 189 3.69 -7.16 -3.58
CA LEU A 189 4.11 -8.51 -3.91
C LEU A 189 4.97 -8.47 -5.18
N PRO A 190 6.31 -8.59 -5.09
CA PRO A 190 7.16 -8.76 -6.26
C PRO A 190 6.83 -10.08 -6.97
N THR A 191 7.40 -10.30 -8.15
CA THR A 191 7.21 -11.58 -8.86
C THR A 191 7.76 -12.72 -8.01
N VAL A 192 6.88 -13.61 -7.57
CA VAL A 192 7.21 -14.80 -6.76
C VAL A 192 6.53 -16.03 -7.34
N PRO A 193 7.06 -17.25 -7.09
CA PRO A 193 6.36 -18.48 -7.43
C PRO A 193 4.99 -18.56 -6.75
N PHE A 194 3.98 -19.02 -7.47
CA PHE A 194 2.59 -18.99 -7.01
C PHE A 194 2.38 -19.76 -5.71
N GLU A 195 3.17 -20.80 -5.42
CA GLU A 195 3.02 -21.64 -4.22
C GLU A 195 3.26 -20.85 -2.93
N GLN A 196 3.99 -19.74 -3.00
CA GLN A 196 4.20 -18.84 -1.86
C GLN A 196 2.90 -18.17 -1.41
N ILE A 197 1.96 -17.95 -2.33
CA ILE A 197 0.69 -17.28 -2.06
C ILE A 197 -0.22 -18.11 -1.14
N PRO A 198 -0.67 -19.34 -1.52
CA PRO A 198 -1.54 -20.14 -0.66
C PRO A 198 -0.84 -20.52 0.66
N ARG A 199 0.48 -20.80 0.64
CA ARG A 199 1.25 -21.08 1.86
C ARG A 199 1.22 -19.95 2.88
N SER A 200 1.17 -18.68 2.43
CA SER A 200 1.04 -17.53 3.34
C SER A 200 -0.28 -17.54 4.11
N PHE A 201 -1.36 -18.03 3.49
CA PHE A 201 -2.65 -18.29 4.14
C PHE A 201 -2.64 -19.56 5.01
N GLY A 202 -1.57 -20.36 4.98
CA GLY A 202 -1.48 -21.68 5.62
C GLY A 202 -2.26 -22.77 4.89
N ILE A 203 -2.55 -22.55 3.60
CA ILE A 203 -3.22 -23.52 2.74
C ILE A 203 -2.21 -24.64 2.41
N PRO A 204 -2.61 -25.92 2.53
CA PRO A 204 -1.71 -27.03 2.21
C PRO A 204 -1.49 -27.18 0.71
N ASP A 205 -0.29 -27.61 0.32
CA ASP A 205 0.13 -27.75 -1.09
C ASP A 205 -0.74 -28.73 -1.91
N ASN A 206 -1.50 -29.62 -1.25
CA ASN A 206 -2.39 -30.57 -1.92
C ASN A 206 -3.76 -29.98 -2.29
N LEU A 207 -4.09 -28.78 -1.84
CA LEU A 207 -5.30 -28.09 -2.25
C LEU A 207 -5.08 -27.41 -3.59
N ASN A 208 -5.87 -27.76 -4.61
CA ASN A 208 -5.76 -27.09 -5.91
C ASN A 208 -6.10 -25.60 -5.75
N THR A 209 -5.15 -24.75 -6.11
CA THR A 209 -5.21 -23.28 -6.05
C THR A 209 -4.66 -22.65 -7.33
N GLU A 210 -4.64 -23.39 -8.46
CA GLU A 210 -4.08 -22.92 -9.74
C GLU A 210 -4.78 -21.65 -10.25
N GLN A 211 -6.07 -21.55 -10.00
CA GLN A 211 -6.90 -20.36 -10.14
C GLN A 211 -7.28 -19.86 -8.74
N TRP A 212 -6.86 -18.65 -8.39
CA TRP A 212 -7.12 -18.07 -7.08
C TRP A 212 -7.42 -16.58 -7.14
N LEU A 213 -8.01 -16.07 -6.08
CA LEU A 213 -8.29 -14.66 -5.87
C LEU A 213 -8.22 -14.35 -4.38
N VAL A 214 -7.64 -13.21 -4.05
CA VAL A 214 -7.77 -12.59 -2.73
C VAL A 214 -8.54 -11.28 -2.86
N HIS A 215 -9.54 -11.10 -2.00
CA HIS A 215 -10.30 -9.86 -1.86
C HIS A 215 -10.00 -9.26 -0.49
N TYR A 216 -9.23 -8.17 -0.48
CA TYR A 216 -8.99 -7.34 0.70
C TYR A 216 -10.04 -6.24 0.78
N THR A 217 -10.58 -6.05 1.97
CA THR A 217 -11.52 -4.96 2.29
C THR A 217 -11.04 -4.20 3.50
N GLY A 218 -11.34 -2.90 3.55
CA GLY A 218 -11.05 -2.10 4.72
C GLY A 218 -11.32 -0.63 4.46
N LYS A 219 -10.50 0.22 5.07
CA LYS A 219 -10.61 1.67 4.93
C LYS A 219 -9.26 2.30 4.62
N ILE A 220 -9.30 3.53 4.13
CA ILE A 220 -8.15 4.43 4.02
C ILE A 220 -8.57 5.85 4.39
N LYS A 221 -7.65 6.63 4.93
CA LYS A 221 -7.81 8.01 5.36
C LYS A 221 -6.51 8.75 5.10
N SER A 222 -6.59 9.98 4.59
CA SER A 222 -5.45 10.91 4.56
C SER A 222 -5.64 11.95 5.65
N GLN A 223 -4.62 12.19 6.48
CA GLN A 223 -4.69 13.22 7.53
C GLN A 223 -4.82 14.63 6.94
N SER A 224 -4.08 14.92 5.87
CA SER A 224 -4.09 16.22 5.21
C SER A 224 -5.19 16.36 4.15
N GLY A 225 -5.82 15.25 3.76
CA GLY A 225 -6.57 15.16 2.52
C GLY A 225 -5.65 15.32 1.31
N GLY A 226 -6.22 15.22 0.11
CA GLY A 226 -5.48 15.43 -1.13
C GLY A 226 -6.06 14.71 -2.33
N LYS A 227 -5.37 14.84 -3.46
CA LYS A 227 -5.69 14.18 -4.72
C LYS A 227 -4.60 13.18 -5.06
N TYR A 228 -4.99 11.92 -5.21
CA TYR A 228 -4.08 10.79 -5.35
C TYR A 228 -4.45 9.92 -6.53
N ARG A 229 -3.49 9.21 -7.11
CA ARG A 229 -3.75 8.10 -8.04
C ARG A 229 -2.80 6.96 -7.76
N LEU A 230 -3.24 5.74 -8.05
CA LEU A 230 -2.42 4.55 -7.86
C LEU A 230 -1.64 4.20 -9.13
N TRP A 231 -0.44 3.69 -8.95
CA TRP A 231 0.38 3.10 -10.00
C TRP A 231 0.61 1.66 -9.62
N GLY A 232 0.50 0.72 -10.56
CA GLY A 232 0.65 -0.67 -10.18
C GLY A 232 0.83 -1.64 -11.31
N ARG A 233 1.03 -2.90 -10.90
CA ARG A 233 1.12 -4.05 -11.77
C ARG A 233 0.65 -5.31 -11.06
N GLY A 234 -0.31 -5.99 -11.66
CA GLY A 234 -0.69 -7.37 -11.38
C GLY A 234 -0.27 -8.27 -12.55
N LEU A 235 -0.10 -9.57 -12.28
CA LEU A 235 0.17 -10.53 -13.34
C LEU A 235 -1.11 -10.83 -14.15
N ALA A 236 -2.16 -11.38 -13.55
CA ALA A 236 -3.46 -11.56 -14.18
C ALA A 236 -4.46 -10.47 -13.79
N VAL A 237 -4.92 -10.45 -12.53
CA VAL A 237 -5.83 -9.40 -12.01
C VAL A 237 -5.19 -8.70 -10.81
N LEU A 238 -5.23 -7.37 -10.85
CA LEU A 238 -5.06 -6.50 -9.70
C LEU A 238 -5.99 -5.32 -9.96
N ALA A 239 -6.96 -5.07 -9.09
CA ALA A 239 -7.86 -3.94 -9.23
C ALA A 239 -8.12 -3.31 -7.88
N VAL A 240 -8.42 -2.00 -7.88
CA VAL A 240 -8.72 -1.24 -6.66
C VAL A 240 -10.02 -0.44 -6.83
N ARG A 241 -10.86 -0.47 -5.80
CA ARG A 241 -12.00 0.43 -5.64
C ARG A 241 -11.84 1.30 -4.41
N ILE A 242 -12.22 2.56 -4.52
CA ILE A 242 -12.30 3.51 -3.41
C ILE A 242 -13.72 4.07 -3.40
N ASN A 243 -14.42 3.95 -2.27
CA ASN A 243 -15.85 4.27 -2.15
C ASN A 243 -16.69 3.66 -3.29
N LYS A 244 -16.43 2.39 -3.61
CA LYS A 244 -17.11 1.61 -4.68
C LYS A 244 -16.87 2.11 -6.11
N VAL A 245 -16.03 3.14 -6.29
CA VAL A 245 -15.58 3.59 -7.60
C VAL A 245 -14.30 2.85 -7.95
N GLU A 246 -14.28 2.20 -9.12
CA GLU A 246 -13.08 1.55 -9.64
C GLU A 246 -12.07 2.61 -10.07
N VAL A 247 -10.96 2.68 -9.34
CA VAL A 247 -9.88 3.66 -9.59
C VAL A 247 -8.74 3.06 -10.40
N GLY A 248 -8.76 1.75 -10.65
CA GLY A 248 -7.74 1.12 -11.46
C GLY A 248 -7.88 -0.39 -11.63
N PHE A 249 -7.55 -0.85 -12.84
CA PHE A 249 -7.25 -2.24 -13.16
C PHE A 249 -5.81 -2.34 -13.66
N PHE A 250 -4.94 -2.92 -12.84
CA PHE A 250 -3.50 -2.99 -12.99
C PHE A 250 -3.01 -4.36 -13.50
N GLY A 251 -3.93 -5.25 -13.90
CA GLY A 251 -3.61 -6.59 -14.40
C GLY A 251 -3.38 -6.67 -15.91
N TRP A 252 -3.55 -7.88 -16.44
CA TRP A 252 -3.39 -8.17 -17.87
C TRP A 252 -4.48 -7.52 -18.71
N ARG A 253 -4.07 -6.75 -19.72
CA ARG A 253 -4.96 -5.98 -20.61
C ARG A 253 -6.05 -6.82 -21.29
N ALA A 254 -5.70 -8.00 -21.80
CA ALA A 254 -6.66 -8.85 -22.50
C ALA A 254 -7.77 -9.37 -21.57
N LEU A 255 -7.45 -9.58 -20.29
CA LEU A 255 -8.42 -9.96 -19.27
C LEU A 255 -9.29 -8.75 -18.89
N ARG A 256 -8.67 -7.60 -18.61
CA ARG A 256 -9.37 -6.32 -18.32
C ARG A 256 -10.45 -6.05 -19.34
N ASP A 257 -10.10 -6.13 -20.63
CA ASP A 257 -10.96 -5.75 -21.74
C ASP A 257 -12.25 -6.58 -21.82
N LYS A 258 -12.31 -7.70 -21.10
CA LYS A 258 -13.45 -8.60 -21.05
C LYS A 258 -14.23 -8.57 -19.74
N ILE A 259 -13.68 -8.05 -18.64
CA ILE A 259 -14.29 -8.17 -17.30
C ILE A 259 -14.67 -6.83 -16.66
N THR A 260 -14.13 -5.71 -17.17
CA THR A 260 -14.44 -4.38 -16.66
C THR A 260 -14.42 -3.34 -17.78
N ASP A 261 -15.25 -2.30 -17.64
CA ASP A 261 -15.24 -1.14 -18.54
C ASP A 261 -14.13 -0.13 -18.19
N TRP A 262 -13.46 -0.30 -17.05
CA TRP A 262 -12.41 0.63 -16.62
C TRP A 262 -11.26 0.69 -17.62
N ARG A 263 -10.83 1.91 -17.97
CA ARG A 263 -9.65 2.17 -18.79
C ARG A 263 -8.90 3.34 -18.18
N SER A 264 -7.58 3.21 -18.07
CA SER A 264 -6.72 4.31 -17.64
C SER A 264 -6.95 5.54 -18.50
N SER A 265 -7.17 6.69 -17.87
CA SER A 265 -7.22 7.98 -18.56
C SER A 265 -5.84 8.65 -18.67
N ALA A 266 -4.77 8.01 -18.21
CA ALA A 266 -3.44 8.59 -18.15
C ALA A 266 -2.61 8.20 -19.38
N ASP A 267 -2.07 9.20 -20.07
CA ASP A 267 -1.22 9.00 -21.26
C ASP A 267 0.05 8.22 -20.91
N GLU A 268 0.54 8.35 -19.68
CA GLU A 268 1.76 7.68 -19.21
C GLU A 268 1.53 6.20 -18.83
N SER A 269 0.31 5.69 -18.93
CA SER A 269 0.03 4.28 -18.64
C SER A 269 0.77 3.39 -19.62
N TYR A 270 1.53 2.43 -19.08
CA TYR A 270 2.47 1.57 -19.79
C TYR A 270 3.72 2.25 -20.35
N GLU A 271 3.98 3.52 -20.04
CA GLU A 271 5.20 4.23 -20.47
C GLU A 271 6.41 3.84 -19.64
N TYR A 272 6.24 3.80 -18.31
CA TYR A 272 7.32 3.56 -17.36
C TYR A 272 7.36 2.13 -16.86
N TYR A 273 8.52 1.70 -16.37
CA TYR A 273 8.76 0.36 -15.87
C TYR A 273 9.01 0.38 -14.37
N GLN A 274 8.45 -0.63 -13.70
CA GLN A 274 8.82 -1.04 -12.34
C GLN A 274 9.32 -2.48 -12.42
N GLY A 275 10.61 -2.67 -12.18
CA GLY A 275 11.28 -3.94 -12.42
C GLY A 275 11.32 -4.29 -13.90
N ARG A 276 10.64 -5.38 -14.29
CA ARG A 276 10.55 -5.85 -15.70
C ARG A 276 9.20 -5.58 -16.36
N SER A 277 8.28 -4.96 -15.63
CA SER A 277 6.90 -4.78 -16.06
C SER A 277 6.57 -3.30 -16.25
N ALA A 278 5.95 -2.97 -17.37
CA ALA A 278 5.39 -1.64 -17.59
C ALA A 278 4.27 -1.36 -16.56
N THR A 279 4.29 -0.20 -15.91
CA THR A 279 3.30 0.17 -14.89
C THR A 279 2.01 0.64 -15.52
N ILE A 280 0.90 0.35 -14.85
CA ILE A 280 -0.41 0.88 -15.21
C ILE A 280 -0.75 2.01 -14.25
N VAL A 281 -1.31 3.09 -14.80
CA VAL A 281 -1.66 4.28 -14.04
C VAL A 281 -3.17 4.31 -13.83
N GLY A 282 -3.59 4.42 -12.59
CA GLY A 282 -4.99 4.52 -12.18
C GLY A 282 -5.55 5.93 -12.34
N ASP A 283 -6.85 6.05 -12.11
CA ASP A 283 -7.53 7.33 -12.12
C ASP A 283 -7.27 8.10 -10.83
N TRP A 284 -7.41 9.41 -10.92
CA TRP A 284 -7.34 10.28 -9.74
C TRP A 284 -8.58 10.10 -8.87
N PHE A 285 -8.35 10.03 -7.56
CA PHE A 285 -9.37 10.09 -6.53
C PHE A 285 -8.99 11.14 -5.49
N GLU A 286 -9.98 11.68 -4.80
CA GLU A 286 -9.81 12.73 -3.80
C GLU A 286 -10.23 12.21 -2.43
N LEU A 287 -9.44 12.55 -1.41
CA LEU A 287 -9.74 12.25 -0.02
C LEU A 287 -9.86 13.56 0.75
N GLU A 288 -10.96 13.68 1.50
CA GLU A 288 -11.13 14.74 2.47
C GLU A 288 -10.20 14.52 3.68
N PRO A 289 -9.68 15.60 4.30
CA PRO A 289 -8.83 15.48 5.48
C PRO A 289 -9.56 14.75 6.61
N ASP A 290 -8.89 13.74 7.17
CA ASP A 290 -9.37 12.94 8.29
C ASP A 290 -10.72 12.22 8.08
N VAL A 291 -11.16 12.04 6.83
CA VAL A 291 -12.37 11.26 6.51
C VAL A 291 -11.99 9.86 6.03
N PRO A 292 -12.25 8.79 6.82
CA PRO A 292 -11.99 7.43 6.37
C PRO A 292 -13.02 7.00 5.32
N VAL A 293 -12.53 6.45 4.22
CA VAL A 293 -13.33 5.94 3.09
C VAL A 293 -13.11 4.44 2.89
N GLU A 294 -14.07 3.76 2.27
CA GLU A 294 -13.97 2.33 2.00
C GLU A 294 -12.95 2.06 0.88
N ILE A 295 -12.18 0.97 1.01
CA ILE A 295 -11.33 0.45 -0.05
C ILE A 295 -11.59 -1.05 -0.24
N ASP A 296 -11.60 -1.47 -1.50
CA ASP A 296 -11.51 -2.87 -1.91
C ASP A 296 -10.28 -3.04 -2.79
N ILE A 297 -9.52 -4.10 -2.55
CA ILE A 297 -8.40 -4.51 -3.39
C ILE A 297 -8.60 -5.96 -3.75
N VAL A 298 -8.57 -6.28 -5.04
CA VAL A 298 -8.62 -7.66 -5.51
C VAL A 298 -7.40 -7.96 -6.33
N PHE A 299 -6.77 -9.11 -6.09
CA PHE A 299 -5.75 -9.64 -6.98
C PHE A 299 -5.71 -11.15 -6.94
N GLY A 300 -5.20 -11.74 -8.00
CA GLY A 300 -5.22 -13.17 -8.20
C GLY A 300 -4.61 -13.54 -9.53
N ASP A 301 -4.31 -14.82 -9.67
CA ASP A 301 -3.74 -15.39 -10.88
C ASP A 301 -4.42 -16.71 -11.27
N PHE A 302 -4.19 -17.08 -12.52
CA PHE A 302 -4.60 -18.34 -13.12
C PHE A 302 -3.41 -18.87 -13.92
N ASN A 303 -2.95 -20.10 -13.62
CA ASN A 303 -1.98 -20.92 -14.38
C ASN A 303 -1.00 -21.71 -13.49
N GLY A 304 -0.89 -21.37 -12.21
CA GLY A 304 0.07 -22.01 -11.30
C GLY A 304 1.55 -21.76 -11.64
N TYR A 305 1.91 -20.56 -12.13
CA TYR A 305 3.31 -20.17 -12.36
C TYR A 305 3.80 -19.12 -11.37
N ASP A 306 3.76 -17.85 -11.76
CA ASP A 306 4.20 -16.73 -10.95
C ASP A 306 3.00 -15.92 -10.49
N SER A 307 3.22 -15.06 -9.50
CA SER A 307 2.27 -14.07 -9.05
C SER A 307 2.93 -12.72 -8.81
N GLN A 308 2.19 -11.64 -9.07
CA GLN A 308 2.65 -10.27 -8.86
C GLN A 308 1.47 -9.38 -8.49
N ALA A 309 1.66 -8.49 -7.52
CA ALA A 309 0.73 -7.42 -7.20
C ALA A 309 1.46 -6.26 -6.51
N THR A 310 1.78 -5.21 -7.26
CA THR A 310 2.43 -4.01 -6.71
C THR A 310 1.53 -2.80 -6.83
N LEU A 311 1.42 -2.02 -5.75
CA LEU A 311 0.75 -0.72 -5.74
C LEU A 311 1.67 0.34 -5.12
N CYS A 312 1.81 1.45 -5.82
CA CYS A 312 2.42 2.69 -5.38
C CYS A 312 1.40 3.82 -5.50
N VAL A 313 1.65 4.94 -4.82
CA VAL A 313 0.77 6.11 -4.86
C VAL A 313 1.50 7.33 -5.39
N GLN A 314 0.78 8.10 -6.21
CA GLN A 314 1.19 9.43 -6.62
C GLN A 314 0.21 10.47 -6.03
N GLU A 315 0.75 11.52 -5.44
CA GLU A 315 0.03 12.71 -5.01
C GLU A 315 0.13 13.79 -6.09
N ALA A 316 -0.98 14.49 -6.35
CA ALA A 316 -1.05 15.54 -7.36
C ALA A 316 -0.14 16.72 -7.00
N GLY A 317 0.69 17.16 -7.95
CA GLY A 317 1.59 18.30 -7.77
C GLY A 317 2.88 17.98 -7.00
N THR A 318 3.06 16.74 -6.52
CA THR A 318 4.29 16.33 -5.83
C THR A 318 5.36 15.92 -6.84
N TYR A 319 6.58 16.42 -6.65
CA TYR A 319 7.75 15.99 -7.39
C TYR A 319 8.29 14.67 -6.82
N TYR A 320 8.55 13.72 -7.70
CA TYR A 320 9.18 12.44 -7.35
C TYR A 320 10.54 12.35 -8.05
N PRO A 321 11.59 11.89 -7.35
CA PRO A 321 12.84 11.50 -8.00
C PRO A 321 12.58 10.48 -9.11
N LYS A 322 13.47 10.41 -10.09
CA LYS A 322 13.32 9.50 -11.22
C LYS A 322 14.22 8.28 -11.06
N ASN A 323 13.73 7.13 -11.49
CA ASN A 323 14.50 5.90 -11.58
C ASN A 323 15.38 5.89 -12.84
N ARG A 324 16.10 4.77 -13.04
CA ARG A 324 16.98 4.56 -14.21
C ARG A 324 16.27 4.66 -15.56
N ASP A 325 14.97 4.38 -15.57
CA ASP A 325 14.10 4.35 -16.75
C ASP A 325 13.29 5.66 -16.89
N ASN A 326 13.71 6.72 -16.18
CA ASN A 326 13.10 8.06 -16.18
C ASN A 326 11.66 8.12 -15.64
N GLY A 327 11.17 7.01 -15.06
CA GLY A 327 9.89 6.93 -14.37
C GLY A 327 9.97 7.44 -12.92
N PRO A 328 8.85 7.86 -12.31
CA PRO A 328 8.84 8.37 -10.95
C PRO A 328 9.07 7.26 -9.92
N ILE A 329 9.92 7.52 -8.93
CA ILE A 329 10.11 6.66 -7.75
C ILE A 329 8.99 6.98 -6.75
N LEU A 330 7.91 6.21 -6.85
CA LEU A 330 6.70 6.43 -6.07
C LEU A 330 6.74 5.69 -4.72
N PRO A 331 6.14 6.28 -3.67
CA PRO A 331 5.92 5.60 -2.39
C PRO A 331 5.01 4.39 -2.55
N VAL A 332 5.34 3.29 -1.86
CA VAL A 332 4.47 2.11 -1.78
C VAL A 332 3.13 2.47 -1.13
N PHE A 333 2.04 1.93 -1.67
CA PHE A 333 0.71 2.12 -1.12
C PHE A 333 0.56 1.34 0.18
N LYS A 334 0.47 2.07 1.30
CA LYS A 334 0.47 1.51 2.66
C LYS A 334 -0.36 2.34 3.65
N THR A 335 -0.92 1.67 4.67
CA THR A 335 -1.66 2.23 5.82
C THR A 335 -0.91 2.12 7.14
N ALA A 336 0.25 1.45 7.14
CA ALA A 336 1.21 1.45 8.23
C ALA A 336 2.64 1.36 7.66
N GLN A 337 3.64 1.63 8.49
CA GLN A 337 5.03 1.47 8.05
C GLN A 337 5.35 0.00 7.78
N VAL A 338 6.04 -0.25 6.67
CA VAL A 338 6.53 -1.58 6.32
C VAL A 338 7.67 -1.94 7.27
N PRO A 339 7.62 -3.08 7.98
CA PRO A 339 8.71 -3.47 8.87
C PRO A 339 10.03 -3.61 8.14
N LYS A 340 11.13 -3.18 8.78
CA LYS A 340 12.47 -3.13 8.18
C LYS A 340 12.92 -4.46 7.54
N HIS A 341 12.69 -5.59 8.20
CA HIS A 341 13.07 -6.91 7.67
C HIS A 341 12.33 -7.26 6.36
N LEU A 342 11.13 -6.72 6.13
CA LEU A 342 10.44 -6.87 4.85
C LEU A 342 10.94 -5.89 3.81
N ILE A 343 11.33 -4.68 4.19
CA ILE A 343 11.98 -3.74 3.29
C ILE A 343 13.25 -4.38 2.72
N GLU A 344 14.12 -4.91 3.56
CA GLU A 344 15.34 -5.61 3.13
C GLU A 344 15.03 -6.76 2.17
N LYS A 345 13.98 -7.55 2.45
CA LYS A 345 13.52 -8.62 1.55
C LYS A 345 12.97 -8.08 0.23
N LEU A 346 12.20 -7.00 0.25
CA LEU A 346 11.63 -6.37 -0.94
C LEU A 346 12.71 -5.76 -1.82
N GLU A 347 13.66 -5.06 -1.24
CA GLU A 347 14.83 -4.51 -1.94
C GLU A 347 15.66 -5.62 -2.60
N TYR A 348 15.82 -6.77 -1.92
CA TYR A 348 16.49 -7.93 -2.51
C TYR A 348 15.72 -8.53 -3.70
N LEU A 349 14.39 -8.54 -3.65
CA LEU A 349 13.53 -9.13 -4.69
C LEU A 349 13.18 -8.17 -5.83
N THR A 350 13.57 -6.90 -5.72
CA THR A 350 13.22 -5.85 -6.69
C THR A 350 14.45 -5.14 -7.22
N VAL A 351 14.23 -4.23 -8.16
CA VAL A 351 15.28 -3.35 -8.66
C VAL A 351 15.41 -2.17 -7.72
N ALA A 352 16.59 -2.02 -7.12
CA ALA A 352 16.89 -0.90 -6.23
C ALA A 352 16.59 0.45 -6.91
N GLY A 353 15.82 1.29 -6.22
CA GLY A 353 15.47 2.63 -6.69
C GLY A 353 14.30 2.72 -7.67
N ASP A 354 13.52 1.66 -7.89
CA ASP A 354 12.28 1.76 -8.68
C ASP A 354 11.07 2.20 -7.85
N GLN A 355 11.12 2.04 -6.52
CA GLN A 355 10.04 2.41 -5.59
C GLN A 355 10.61 2.91 -4.27
N ASN A 356 9.79 3.66 -3.53
CA ASN A 356 10.15 4.13 -2.19
C ASN A 356 9.38 3.34 -1.12
N PHE A 357 10.07 2.39 -0.47
CA PHE A 357 9.53 1.60 0.65
C PHE A 357 9.50 2.38 1.97
N GLU A 358 10.42 3.32 2.14
CA GLU A 358 10.68 4.05 3.39
C GLU A 358 9.95 5.40 3.47
N SER A 359 9.03 5.68 2.54
CA SER A 359 8.29 6.94 2.55
C SER A 359 7.52 7.16 3.85
N ASP A 360 7.29 8.43 4.17
CA ASP A 360 6.33 8.79 5.21
C ASP A 360 4.94 8.22 4.89
N LEU A 361 4.14 8.09 5.95
CA LEU A 361 2.82 7.49 5.85
C LEU A 361 1.83 8.52 5.27
N ILE A 362 1.38 8.27 4.04
CA ILE A 362 0.37 9.11 3.36
C ILE A 362 -1.04 8.73 3.85
N PHE A 363 -1.28 7.45 4.09
CA PHE A 363 -2.59 6.92 4.48
C PHE A 363 -2.53 6.19 5.82
N ASN A 364 -3.60 6.31 6.60
CA ASN A 364 -3.88 5.46 7.75
C ASN A 364 -5.38 5.12 7.75
N VAL A 365 -5.90 4.51 8.81
CA VAL A 365 -7.33 4.26 8.96
C VAL A 365 -7.95 5.07 10.09
N TYR A 366 -7.19 5.36 11.15
CA TYR A 366 -7.63 6.06 12.36
C TYR A 366 -6.91 7.37 12.61
#